data_AF-A0A7C1JU70-F1
#
_entry.id   AF-A0A7C1JU70-F1
#
_cell.length_a   1.000
_cell.length_b   1.000
_cell.length_c   1.000
_cell.angle_alpha   90.00
_cell.angle_beta   90.00
_cell.angle_gamma   90.00
#
_symmetry.space_group_name_H-M   'P 1'
#
loop_
_entity.id
_entity.type
_entity.pdbx_description
1 polymer ?
#
loop_
_entity_poly.entity_id
_entity_poly.type
_entity_poly.pdbx_seq_one_letter_code
_entity_poly.pdbx_strand_id
1 'polypeptide(L)'
;ILGYGPSLFVGIGIPIPVLDEEMAYYTGLGDDELFTQIVDFGYDYPQGEVKPLGYVSYKELKSGTIRFRGKEIPTFPLSSYKKAKEIAEVLKGWIREGKFLLGIPQKLLPSKR
;
A
#
# COMPACT_ATOMS: atom_id res chain seq x y z
N ILE A 1 15.91 7.37 13.18
CA ILE A 1 15.15 8.57 13.60
C ILE A 1 15.78 9.08 14.89
N LEU A 2 16.62 10.11 14.81
CA LEU A 2 17.14 10.83 15.99
C LEU A 2 16.43 12.19 16.04
N GLY A 3 15.92 12.58 17.22
CA GLY A 3 15.22 13.85 17.44
C GLY A 3 13.69 13.77 17.50
N TYR A 4 13.09 12.61 17.21
CA TYR A 4 11.69 12.37 17.57
C TYR A 4 11.65 11.73 18.97
N GLY A 5 10.70 12.13 19.81
CA GLY A 5 10.43 11.49 21.09
C GLY A 5 9.99 10.01 20.92
N PRO A 6 9.38 9.39 21.95
CA PRO A 6 8.90 8.02 21.82
C PRO A 6 7.97 7.88 20.60
N SER A 7 8.32 6.96 19.70
CA SER A 7 7.58 6.68 18.47
C SER A 7 6.91 5.31 18.57
N LEU A 8 5.67 5.21 18.10
CA LEU A 8 4.88 3.97 18.09
C LEU A 8 4.52 3.58 16.65
N PHE A 9 4.72 2.30 16.31
CA PHE A 9 4.27 1.73 15.05
C PHE A 9 3.06 0.83 15.32
N VAL A 10 1.88 1.21 14.82
CA VAL A 10 0.63 0.43 14.95
C VAL A 10 0.14 0.03 13.56
N GLY A 11 -0.14 -1.26 13.38
CA GLY A 11 -0.86 -1.75 12.20
C GLY A 11 -2.36 -1.64 12.44
N ILE A 12 -3.09 -1.00 11.51
CA ILE A 12 -4.55 -0.85 11.56
C ILE A 12 -5.13 -1.49 10.29
N GLY A 13 -6.13 -2.35 10.45
CA GLY A 13 -6.92 -2.89 9.35
C GLY A 13 -8.23 -2.12 9.20
N ILE A 14 -8.51 -1.61 8.01
CA ILE A 14 -9.75 -0.91 7.69
C ILE A 14 -10.39 -1.62 6.50
N PRO A 15 -11.61 -2.16 6.62
CA PRO A 15 -12.27 -2.77 5.47
C PRO A 15 -12.81 -1.67 4.55
N ILE A 16 -12.40 -1.70 3.28
CA ILE A 16 -12.89 -0.78 2.26
C ILE A 16 -13.86 -1.57 1.37
N PRO A 17 -15.17 -1.25 1.37
CA PRO A 17 -16.13 -1.94 0.52
C PRO A 17 -15.88 -1.60 -0.95
N VAL A 18 -16.07 -2.59 -1.83
CA VAL A 18 -16.09 -2.38 -3.28
C VAL A 18 -17.46 -1.80 -3.65
N LEU A 19 -17.46 -0.62 -4.27
CA LEU A 19 -18.68 0.17 -4.52
C LEU A 19 -19.17 0.10 -5.97
N ASP A 20 -18.27 -0.16 -6.90
CA ASP A 20 -18.53 -0.17 -8.34
C ASP A 20 -17.58 -1.14 -9.07
N GLU A 21 -17.85 -1.32 -10.37
CA GLU A 21 -17.11 -2.23 -11.25
C GLU A 21 -15.65 -1.80 -11.51
N GLU A 22 -15.38 -0.48 -11.53
CA GLU A 22 -14.04 0.06 -11.73
C GLU A 22 -13.15 -0.28 -10.52
N MET A 23 -13.66 -0.09 -9.30
CA MET A 23 -12.99 -0.49 -8.08
C MET A 23 -12.77 -2.01 -8.03
N ALA A 24 -13.77 -2.80 -8.44
CA ALA A 24 -13.65 -4.25 -8.51
C ALA A 24 -12.53 -4.68 -9.47
N TYR A 25 -12.42 -4.02 -10.62
CA TYR A 25 -11.36 -4.24 -11.60
C TYR A 25 -9.98 -3.97 -10.98
N TYR A 26 -9.76 -2.77 -10.44
CA TYR A 26 -8.43 -2.39 -9.91
C TYR A 26 -8.03 -3.18 -8.65
N THR A 27 -8.99 -3.56 -7.81
CA THR A 27 -8.71 -4.39 -6.61
C THR A 27 -8.48 -5.86 -6.95
N GLY A 28 -8.88 -6.31 -8.14
CA GLY A 28 -8.65 -7.66 -8.65
C GLY A 28 -7.34 -7.86 -9.41
N LEU A 29 -6.60 -6.78 -9.71
CA LEU A 29 -5.35 -6.84 -10.47
C LEU A 29 -4.24 -7.63 -9.75
N GLY A 30 -3.43 -8.32 -10.55
CA GLY A 30 -2.24 -9.03 -10.08
C GLY A 30 -1.10 -8.09 -9.69
N ASP A 31 -0.18 -8.59 -8.86
CA ASP A 31 1.03 -7.84 -8.47
C ASP A 31 1.94 -7.48 -9.67
N ASP A 32 1.82 -8.20 -10.79
CA ASP A 32 2.50 -7.94 -12.06
C ASP A 32 1.85 -6.85 -12.91
N GLU A 33 0.61 -6.47 -12.59
CA GLU A 33 -0.13 -5.39 -13.26
C GLU A 33 -0.09 -4.08 -12.45
N LEU A 34 0.36 -4.14 -11.20
CA LEU A 34 0.53 -3.00 -10.31
C LEU A 34 1.96 -2.47 -10.41
N PHE A 35 2.11 -1.25 -10.93
CA PHE A 35 3.41 -0.59 -11.10
C PHE A 35 3.57 0.61 -10.19
N THR A 36 4.80 0.87 -9.77
CA THR A 36 5.19 2.07 -9.04
C THR A 36 6.50 2.64 -9.58
N GLN A 37 6.84 3.84 -9.14
CA GLN A 37 8.00 4.59 -9.60
C GLN A 37 9.18 4.40 -8.65
N ILE A 38 10.38 4.28 -9.21
CA ILE A 38 11.63 4.45 -8.46
C ILE A 38 11.90 5.95 -8.36
N VAL A 39 12.09 6.46 -7.15
CA VAL A 39 12.27 7.89 -6.89
C VAL A 39 13.53 8.14 -6.05
N ASP A 40 14.18 9.29 -6.24
CA ASP A 40 15.28 9.71 -5.37
C ASP A 40 14.72 10.32 -4.08
N PHE A 41 14.83 9.59 -2.98
CA PHE A 41 14.36 10.05 -1.67
C PHE A 41 15.21 11.19 -1.09
N GLY A 42 16.47 11.34 -1.52
CA GLY A 42 17.40 12.34 -1.01
C GLY A 42 17.28 13.71 -1.68
N TYR A 43 17.00 13.74 -2.99
CA TYR A 43 16.96 14.98 -3.76
C TYR A 43 15.55 15.36 -4.24
N ASP A 44 14.87 14.47 -4.96
CA ASP A 44 13.58 14.78 -5.60
C ASP A 44 12.45 14.91 -4.57
N TYR A 45 12.43 14.02 -3.56
CA TYR A 45 11.36 13.97 -2.57
C TYR A 45 11.28 15.23 -1.69
N PRO A 46 12.38 15.78 -1.13
CA PRO A 46 12.33 17.02 -0.36
C PRO A 46 11.94 18.27 -1.16
N GLN A 47 12.18 18.26 -2.47
CA GLN A 47 11.85 19.39 -3.35
C GLN A 47 10.43 19.33 -3.92
N GLY A 48 9.72 18.20 -3.75
CA GLY A 48 8.39 17.99 -4.33
C GLY A 48 8.40 17.81 -5.85
N GLU A 49 9.57 17.69 -6.46
CA GLU A 49 9.76 17.49 -7.90
C GLU A 49 10.06 16.02 -8.21
N VAL A 50 9.11 15.13 -7.92
CA VAL A 50 9.30 13.69 -8.11
C VAL A 50 9.50 13.37 -9.60
N LYS A 51 10.74 13.03 -9.97
CA LYS A 51 11.09 12.55 -11.31
C LYS A 51 11.25 11.03 -11.27
N PRO A 52 10.43 10.26 -12.00
CA PRO A 52 10.56 8.80 -12.02
C PRO A 52 11.92 8.41 -12.61
N LEU A 53 12.74 7.71 -11.84
CA LEU A 53 14.00 7.13 -12.31
C LEU A 53 13.78 5.84 -13.11
N GLY A 54 12.61 5.22 -12.94
CA GLY A 54 12.18 3.98 -13.58
C GLY A 54 10.84 3.52 -13.00
N TYR A 55 10.30 2.44 -13.55
CA TYR A 55 9.07 1.80 -13.09
C TYR A 55 9.34 0.34 -12.74
N VAL A 56 8.69 -0.15 -11.70
CA VAL A 56 8.80 -1.53 -11.22
C VAL A 56 7.44 -2.06 -10.83
N SER A 57 7.21 -3.36 -11.07
CA SER A 57 5.99 -4.03 -10.63
C SER A 57 6.05 -4.40 -9.15
N TYR A 58 4.89 -4.51 -8.49
CA TYR A 58 4.82 -5.04 -7.12
C TYR A 58 5.29 -6.49 -7.04
N LYS A 59 5.16 -7.27 -8.13
CA LYS A 59 5.70 -8.62 -8.24
C LYS A 59 7.21 -8.63 -8.07
N GLU A 60 7.92 -7.75 -8.79
CA GLU A 60 9.38 -7.60 -8.65
C GLU A 60 9.73 -7.14 -7.24
N LEU A 61 9.05 -6.13 -6.70
CA LEU A 61 9.31 -5.66 -5.33
C LEU A 61 9.14 -6.76 -4.28
N LYS A 62 8.10 -7.60 -4.41
CA LYS A 62 7.82 -8.72 -3.51
C LYS A 62 8.74 -9.91 -3.71
N SER A 63 9.42 -10.01 -4.86
CA SER A 63 10.43 -11.04 -5.11
C SER A 63 11.68 -10.87 -4.21
N GLY A 64 11.91 -9.65 -3.72
CA GLY A 64 13.04 -9.30 -2.85
C GLY A 64 14.23 -8.71 -3.60
N THR A 65 14.22 -8.69 -4.94
CA THR A 65 15.22 -8.00 -5.76
C THR A 65 14.61 -7.32 -6.99
N ILE A 66 15.25 -6.26 -7.46
CA ILE A 66 14.92 -5.59 -8.74
C ILE A 66 16.20 -5.37 -9.54
N ARG A 67 16.07 -5.22 -10.87
CA ARG A 67 17.19 -4.82 -11.73
C ARG A 67 17.06 -3.35 -12.11
N PHE A 68 18.02 -2.53 -11.69
CA PHE A 68 18.03 -1.10 -11.98
C PHE A 68 19.43 -0.64 -12.40
N ARG A 69 19.52 0.07 -13.54
CA ARG A 69 20.79 0.54 -14.14
C ARG A 69 21.86 -0.54 -14.24
N GLY A 70 21.46 -1.74 -14.68
CA GLY A 70 22.35 -2.89 -14.87
C GLY A 70 22.79 -3.59 -13.59
N LYS A 71 22.33 -3.15 -12.41
CA LYS A 71 22.63 -3.76 -11.11
C LYS A 71 21.41 -4.46 -10.54
N GLU A 72 21.63 -5.54 -9.80
CA GLU A 72 20.61 -6.17 -8.97
C GLU A 72 20.60 -5.49 -7.60
N ILE A 73 19.43 -5.06 -7.15
CA ILE A 73 19.24 -4.28 -5.93
C ILE A 73 18.22 -5.01 -5.05
N PRO A 74 18.52 -5.31 -3.78
CA PRO A 74 17.57 -5.94 -2.88
C PRO A 74 16.45 -4.96 -2.49
N THR A 75 15.24 -5.49 -2.33
CA THR A 75 14.06 -4.72 -1.92
C THR A 75 13.50 -5.24 -0.61
N PHE A 76 13.05 -4.31 0.23
CA PHE A 76 12.41 -4.61 1.50
C PHE A 76 11.20 -3.70 1.70
N PRO A 77 10.05 -4.22 2.16
CA PRO A 77 8.90 -3.38 2.46
C PRO A 77 9.14 -2.59 3.75
N LEU A 78 8.54 -1.40 3.84
CA LEU A 78 8.57 -0.58 5.06
C LEU A 78 7.78 -1.20 6.23
N SER A 79 6.81 -2.07 5.91
CA SER A 79 5.97 -2.75 6.90
C SER A 79 5.89 -4.25 6.61
N SER A 80 5.52 -5.03 7.63
CA SER A 80 5.42 -6.48 7.50
C SER A 80 4.20 -6.88 6.66
N TYR A 81 4.45 -7.35 5.44
CA TYR A 81 3.41 -7.87 4.57
C TYR A 81 2.69 -9.09 5.16
N LYS A 82 3.43 -9.94 5.89
CA LYS A 82 2.86 -11.08 6.63
C LYS A 82 1.82 -10.63 7.65
N LYS A 83 2.18 -9.67 8.52
CA LYS A 83 1.24 -9.11 9.51
C LYS A 83 0.05 -8.41 8.86
N ALA A 84 0.26 -7.71 7.75
CA ALA A 84 -0.83 -7.09 7.00
C ALA A 84 -1.85 -8.14 6.51
N LYS A 85 -1.39 -9.28 5.99
CA LYS A 85 -2.26 -10.42 5.60
C LYS A 85 -2.98 -11.03 6.79
N GLU A 86 -2.29 -11.22 7.92
CA GLU A 86 -2.90 -11.74 9.15
C GLU A 86 -4.05 -10.83 9.62
N ILE A 87 -3.83 -9.51 9.66
CA ILE A 87 -4.86 -8.53 10.01
C ILE A 87 -6.05 -8.61 9.03
N ALA A 88 -5.77 -8.72 7.73
CA ALA A 88 -6.81 -8.80 6.71
C ALA A 88 -7.68 -10.06 6.86
N GLU A 89 -7.08 -11.23 7.10
CA GLU A 89 -7.83 -12.47 7.30
C GLU A 89 -8.64 -12.47 8.62
N VAL A 90 -8.10 -11.90 9.70
CA VAL A 90 -8.83 -11.73 10.97
C VAL A 90 -10.06 -10.84 10.77
N LEU A 91 -9.88 -9.68 10.14
CA LEU A 91 -10.97 -8.73 9.88
C LEU A 91 -12.05 -9.35 8.98
N LYS A 92 -11.64 -10.06 7.93
CA LYS A 92 -12.53 -10.82 7.05
C LYS A 92 -13.31 -11.91 7.79
N GLY A 93 -12.67 -12.60 8.74
CA GLY A 93 -13.32 -13.56 9.63
C GLY A 93 -14.43 -12.90 10.46
N TRP A 94 -14.13 -11.79 11.12
CA TRP A 94 -15.12 -11.04 11.90
C TRP A 94 -16.31 -10.56 11.07
N ILE A 95 -16.06 -10.13 9.83
CA ILE A 95 -17.12 -9.71 8.91
C ILE A 95 -18.02 -10.90 8.54
N ARG A 96 -17.43 -12.04 8.18
CA ARG A 96 -18.19 -13.27 7.83
C ARG A 96 -19.02 -13.80 8.99
N GLU A 97 -18.52 -13.69 10.20
CA GLU A 97 -19.22 -14.11 11.43
C GLU A 97 -20.27 -13.09 11.91
N GLY A 98 -20.40 -11.92 11.25
CA GLY A 98 -21.29 -10.85 11.69
C GLY A 98 -20.85 -10.13 12.97
N LYS A 99 -19.64 -10.41 13.47
CA LYS A 99 -19.02 -9.73 14.62
C LYS A 99 -18.52 -8.32 14.27
N PHE A 100 -18.33 -8.06 12.98
CA PHE A 100 -18.01 -6.74 12.45
C PHE A 100 -18.92 -6.44 11.27
N LEU A 101 -19.67 -5.34 11.33
CA LEU A 101 -20.59 -4.95 10.27
C LEU A 101 -20.00 -3.81 9.46
N LEU A 102 -20.15 -3.87 8.14
CA LEU A 102 -19.81 -2.77 7.26
C LEU A 102 -20.87 -1.67 7.41
N GLY A 103 -20.48 -0.54 7.98
CA GLY A 103 -21.37 0.59 8.21
C GLY A 103 -21.60 1.43 6.95
N ILE A 104 -22.66 2.24 6.99
CA ILE A 104 -22.84 3.33 6.03
C ILE A 104 -21.75 4.40 6.22
N PRO A 105 -21.38 5.15 5.16
CA PRO A 105 -20.46 6.27 5.29
C PRO A 105 -20.92 7.24 6.39
N GLN A 106 -20.09 7.45 7.41
CA GLN A 106 -20.42 8.36 8.51
C GLN A 106 -20.36 9.84 8.08
N LYS A 107 -19.51 10.14 7.08
CA LYS A 107 -19.39 11.45 6.46
C LYS A 107 -18.84 11.26 5.05
N LEU A 108 -19.49 11.87 4.06
CA LEU A 108 -18.96 11.91 2.70
C LEU A 108 -17.75 12.85 2.66
N LEU A 109 -16.72 12.44 1.91
CA LEU A 109 -15.61 13.35 1.60
C LEU A 109 -16.15 14.54 0.80
N PRO A 110 -15.64 15.76 1.02
CA PRO A 110 -16.08 16.92 0.25
C PRO A 110 -15.79 16.68 -1.24
N SER A 111 -16.83 16.59 -2.06
CA SER A 111 -16.69 16.57 -3.52
C SER A 111 -16.49 18.01 -4.01
N LYS A 112 -15.47 18.25 -4.84
CA LYS A 112 -15.43 19.50 -5.64
C LYS A 112 -16.66 19.48 -6.57
N ARG A 113 -17.48 20.53 -6.49
CA ARG A 113 -18.48 20.83 -7.52
C ARG A 113 -17.78 21.31 -8.78
#